data_AF-A0A3N5FDR8-F1
#
_entry.id   AF-A0A3N5FDR8-F1
#
_cell.length_a   1.000
_cell.length_b   1.000
_cell.length_c   1.000
_cell.angle_alpha   90.00
_cell.angle_beta   90.00
_cell.angle_gamma   90.00
#
_symmetry.space_group_name_H-M   'P 1'
#
loop_
_entity.id
_entity.type
_entity.pdbx_description
1 polymer ?
#
loop_
_entity_poly.entity_id
_entity_poly.type
_entity_poly.pdbx_seq_one_letter_code
_entity_poly.pdbx_strand_id
1 'polypeptide(L)'
;MSGKRTLTAIVLGALAVLWAGTPATAYIEVPYSLGRLVQESTNIVIMTVEKVDKENNRIMYKKIRDVKGTHPTEVLLHNIAKAGFHPREWQNVMAWAEPGKVAMFFYNGGASETAIDLYWYQCYGAGRDWGMSHAEPYLLRSFAGRVEKLAMAVEEILGNREVIVPAMIDGDKNAIQLRTAKVQRLRASLKLQDYNAARDFIGWGSDDFRRIMSMPGFTHQASVTRVDPDARGLAPADFDGDGAQDLCIFGETKVALIKVDGGALNEIPLPVTGGARSASWADFNGDGKPDLLLGTAMGPKLLTNLVKTFRDDTVLLPKEPYYNGTAAAWFDHDGDGKPDVLFANGFLGLRIYKNPGVTAPVAPKPPKYGPWSFIGGFSAPDNNNFDGVFPPEKEIKLDAKYPTRAPNVQAAWQQKKDWAD
;
A
#
# COMPACT_ATOMS: atom_id res chain seq x y z
N MET A 1 60.50 -54.65 12.14
CA MET A 1 59.12 -54.83 11.65
C MET A 1 58.19 -54.14 12.65
N SER A 2 58.01 -52.82 12.65
CA SER A 2 57.20 -51.99 11.73
C SER A 2 55.81 -52.55 11.40
N GLY A 3 54.79 -51.88 11.92
CA GLY A 3 53.59 -51.52 11.15
C GLY A 3 52.33 -52.37 11.32
N LYS A 4 51.49 -52.05 12.32
CA LYS A 4 50.03 -52.24 12.23
C LYS A 4 49.30 -50.96 12.66
N ARG A 5 49.09 -50.06 11.71
CA ARG A 5 47.90 -49.19 11.65
C ARG A 5 46.83 -50.03 10.94
N THR A 6 45.55 -50.05 11.33
CA THR A 6 44.49 -49.15 10.85
C THR A 6 43.15 -49.68 11.41
N LEU A 7 42.15 -48.80 11.54
CA LEU A 7 40.72 -49.03 11.88
C LEU A 7 40.34 -48.94 13.36
N THR A 8 40.40 -47.73 13.89
CA THR A 8 39.56 -47.30 15.04
C THR A 8 39.02 -45.90 14.73
N ALA A 9 38.08 -45.81 13.78
CA ALA A 9 37.51 -44.52 13.37
C ALA A 9 36.13 -44.64 12.68
N ILE A 10 35.21 -45.53 13.10
CA ILE A 10 33.83 -45.55 12.54
C ILE A 10 32.75 -45.87 13.62
N VAL A 11 32.95 -45.56 14.91
CA VAL A 11 31.89 -45.82 15.93
C VAL A 11 31.47 -44.57 16.74
N LEU A 12 32.12 -43.42 16.56
CA LEU A 12 31.71 -42.16 17.22
C LEU A 12 30.88 -41.23 16.32
N GLY A 13 30.56 -41.62 15.08
CA GLY A 13 29.79 -40.81 14.12
C GLY A 13 28.27 -41.04 14.13
N ALA A 14 27.76 -42.02 14.87
CA ALA A 14 26.35 -42.42 14.80
C ALA A 14 25.52 -42.12 16.06
N LEU A 15 26.10 -41.51 17.09
CA LEU A 15 25.42 -41.14 18.34
C LEU A 15 25.24 -39.61 18.53
N ALA A 16 25.59 -38.81 17.51
CA ALA A 16 25.45 -37.36 17.52
C ALA A 16 24.24 -36.82 16.71
N VAL A 17 23.36 -37.69 16.19
CA VAL A 17 22.18 -37.31 15.38
C VAL A 17 20.86 -37.71 16.07
N LEU A 18 20.84 -37.69 17.41
CA LEU A 18 19.63 -37.83 18.22
C LEU A 18 19.47 -36.69 19.24
N TRP A 19 20.07 -35.53 18.97
CA TRP A 19 19.48 -34.28 19.45
C TRP A 19 18.27 -34.01 18.56
N ALA A 20 17.16 -34.63 18.93
CA ALA A 20 15.84 -34.21 18.50
C ALA A 20 15.78 -32.69 18.66
N GLY A 21 15.71 -31.97 17.53
CA GLY A 21 15.53 -30.53 17.55
C GLY A 21 14.37 -30.24 18.48
N THR A 22 14.60 -29.42 19.50
CA THR A 22 13.51 -28.75 20.21
C THR A 22 12.59 -28.19 19.13
N PRO A 23 11.28 -28.49 19.15
CA PRO A 23 10.38 -27.90 18.18
C PRO A 23 10.61 -26.39 18.24
N ALA A 24 11.11 -25.82 17.15
CA ALA A 24 11.06 -24.38 16.97
C ALA A 24 9.57 -24.09 16.94
N THR A 25 9.05 -23.57 18.05
CA THR A 25 7.72 -22.97 18.08
C THR A 25 7.79 -21.83 17.09
N ALA A 26 7.36 -22.10 15.86
CA ALA A 26 7.10 -21.06 14.90
C ALA A 26 6.11 -20.12 15.60
N TYR A 27 6.56 -18.90 15.90
CA TYR A 27 5.73 -17.86 16.45
C TYR A 27 4.69 -17.53 15.38
N ILE A 28 3.52 -18.17 15.47
CA ILE A 28 2.36 -17.80 14.68
C ILE A 28 1.75 -16.61 15.40
N GLU A 29 2.18 -15.44 15.00
CA GLU A 29 1.66 -14.21 15.53
C GLU A 29 0.20 -14.04 15.08
N VAL A 30 -0.72 -14.10 16.04
CA VAL A 30 -2.16 -13.96 15.78
C VAL A 30 -2.51 -12.48 15.71
N PRO A 31 -3.28 -12.03 14.71
CA PRO A 31 -3.75 -10.66 14.63
C PRO A 31 -4.50 -10.16 15.88
N TYR A 32 -3.91 -9.15 16.55
CA TYR A 32 -4.48 -8.49 17.74
C TYR A 32 -5.32 -7.27 17.35
N SER A 33 -6.52 -7.16 17.94
CA SER A 33 -7.27 -5.91 17.95
C SER A 33 -6.81 -5.02 19.12
N LEU A 34 -7.00 -3.71 19.01
CA LEU A 34 -6.74 -2.81 20.14
C LEU A 34 -7.65 -3.13 21.34
N GLY A 35 -8.90 -3.53 21.08
CA GLY A 35 -9.85 -3.94 22.12
C GLY A 35 -9.34 -5.11 22.96
N ARG A 36 -8.70 -6.09 22.31
CA ARG A 36 -8.08 -7.24 22.97
C ARG A 36 -6.84 -6.88 23.75
N LEU A 37 -5.96 -6.07 23.18
CA LEU A 37 -4.78 -5.58 23.90
C LEU A 37 -5.19 -4.87 25.19
N VAL A 38 -6.20 -4.01 25.12
CA VAL A 38 -6.76 -3.31 26.30
C VAL A 38 -7.40 -4.29 27.28
N GLN A 39 -8.15 -5.28 26.81
CA GLN A 39 -8.82 -6.26 27.68
C GLN A 39 -7.81 -7.12 28.45
N GLU A 40 -6.81 -7.68 27.76
CA GLU A 40 -5.81 -8.60 28.34
C GLU A 40 -4.79 -7.90 29.25
N SER A 41 -4.60 -6.59 29.09
CA SER A 41 -3.69 -5.84 29.96
C SER A 41 -4.20 -5.80 31.40
N THR A 42 -3.39 -6.25 32.37
CA THR A 42 -3.65 -6.12 33.80
C THR A 42 -3.41 -4.69 34.28
N ASN A 43 -2.39 -4.02 33.74
CA ASN A 43 -2.22 -2.59 33.86
C ASN A 43 -1.78 -1.92 32.55
N ILE A 44 -2.12 -0.64 32.42
CA ILE A 44 -1.77 0.19 31.27
C ILE A 44 -1.28 1.53 31.82
N VAL A 45 -0.11 1.98 31.36
CA VAL A 45 0.59 3.14 31.93
C VAL A 45 0.99 4.10 30.81
N ILE A 46 0.80 5.40 31.04
CA ILE A 46 1.41 6.45 30.22
C ILE A 46 2.70 6.88 30.93
N MET A 47 3.79 6.93 30.19
CA MET A 47 5.11 7.24 30.72
C MET A 47 5.87 8.17 29.80
N THR A 48 6.81 8.92 30.35
CA THR A 48 7.71 9.80 29.59
C THR A 48 9.14 9.33 29.72
N VAL A 49 9.92 9.48 28.65
CA VAL A 49 11.36 9.25 28.68
C VAL A 49 11.99 10.30 29.59
N GLU A 50 12.52 9.86 30.73
CA GLU A 50 13.25 10.71 31.67
C GLU A 50 14.73 10.81 31.28
N LYS A 51 15.33 9.67 30.92
CA LYS A 51 16.73 9.59 30.53
C LYS A 51 16.96 8.48 29.52
N VAL A 52 17.91 8.70 28.61
CA VAL A 52 18.37 7.69 27.65
C VAL A 52 19.86 7.47 27.81
N ASP A 53 20.26 6.22 27.99
CA ASP A 53 21.65 5.78 27.94
C ASP A 53 21.88 5.10 26.58
N LYS A 54 22.49 5.85 25.67
CA LYS A 54 22.77 5.39 24.29
C LYS A 54 23.96 4.44 24.23
N GLU A 55 24.85 4.45 25.23
CA GLU A 55 26.02 3.56 25.27
C GLU A 55 25.60 2.14 25.64
N ASN A 56 24.70 2.01 26.62
CA ASN A 56 24.20 0.73 27.10
C ASN A 56 22.84 0.33 26.53
N ASN A 57 22.29 1.12 25.60
CA ASN A 57 20.96 0.94 25.01
C ASN A 57 19.86 0.76 26.08
N ARG A 58 19.73 1.74 26.99
CA ARG A 58 18.71 1.74 28.03
C ARG A 58 17.87 3.01 27.99
N ILE A 59 16.58 2.84 28.26
CA ILE A 59 15.62 3.94 28.35
C ILE A 59 15.01 3.90 29.75
N MET A 60 15.14 5.00 30.48
CA MET A 60 14.46 5.20 31.75
C MET A 60 13.19 6.00 31.50
N TYR A 61 12.07 5.36 31.75
CA TYR A 61 10.76 5.98 31.73
C TYR A 61 10.32 6.36 33.14
N LYS A 62 9.71 7.53 33.26
CA LYS A 62 8.99 7.97 34.44
C LYS A 62 7.50 7.87 34.17
N LYS A 63 6.77 7.22 35.06
CA LYS A 63 5.31 7.13 35.01
C LYS A 63 4.71 8.53 35.07
N ILE A 64 3.81 8.82 34.14
CA ILE A 64 2.94 10.00 34.19
C ILE A 64 1.69 9.65 34.99
N ARG A 65 1.02 8.55 34.61
CA ARG A 65 -0.15 8.02 35.32
C ARG A 65 -0.52 6.62 34.86
N ASP A 66 -1.25 5.91 35.72
CA ASP A 66 -1.92 4.66 35.39
C ASP A 66 -3.26 4.94 34.66
N VAL A 67 -3.52 4.23 33.57
CA VAL A 67 -4.75 4.31 32.76
C VAL A 67 -5.69 3.14 33.07
N LYS A 68 -5.12 1.95 33.28
CA LYS A 68 -5.82 0.73 33.74
C LYS A 68 -4.98 0.07 34.81
N GLY A 69 -5.62 -0.45 35.85
CA GLY A 69 -4.91 -1.09 36.96
C GLY A 69 -3.91 -0.14 37.62
N THR A 70 -2.90 -0.69 38.29
CA THR A 70 -1.83 0.10 38.88
C THR A 70 -0.50 -0.62 38.69
N HIS A 71 0.47 0.10 38.15
CA HIS A 71 1.84 -0.39 38.06
C HIS A 71 2.59 -0.11 39.38
N PRO A 72 3.33 -1.09 39.94
CA PRO A 72 3.89 -0.99 41.28
C PRO A 72 5.04 0.01 41.44
N THR A 73 5.57 0.56 40.34
CA THR A 73 6.71 1.48 40.35
C THR A 73 6.42 2.77 39.58
N GLU A 74 7.07 3.86 40.01
CA GLU A 74 7.05 5.15 39.30
C GLU A 74 8.07 5.25 38.18
N VAL A 75 9.04 4.34 38.15
CA VAL A 75 10.12 4.29 37.16
C VAL A 75 10.12 2.92 36.51
N LEU A 76 10.25 2.91 35.18
CA LEU A 76 10.40 1.70 34.36
C LEU A 76 11.70 1.83 33.57
N LEU A 77 12.62 0.90 33.78
CA LEU A 77 13.89 0.83 33.07
C LEU A 77 13.79 -0.24 31.98
N HIS A 78 13.80 0.20 30.73
CA HIS A 78 13.79 -0.68 29.58
C HIS A 78 15.23 -0.87 29.09
N ASN A 79 15.74 -2.09 29.21
CA ASN A 79 16.99 -2.53 28.60
C ASN A 79 16.71 -3.01 27.18
N ILE A 80 16.97 -2.12 26.22
CA ILE A 80 16.77 -2.37 24.79
C ILE A 80 17.90 -3.24 24.24
N ALA A 81 19.11 -3.11 24.79
CA ALA A 81 20.30 -3.86 24.37
C ALA A 81 20.47 -3.81 22.84
N LYS A 82 20.89 -4.91 22.21
CA LYS A 82 20.84 -5.10 20.75
C LYS A 82 19.76 -6.13 20.40
N ALA A 83 18.63 -6.09 21.11
CA ALA A 83 17.56 -7.07 21.03
C ALA A 83 16.80 -7.02 19.69
N GLY A 84 15.99 -8.05 19.44
CA GLY A 84 15.27 -8.25 18.19
C GLY A 84 15.94 -9.20 17.20
N PHE A 85 15.22 -9.49 16.12
CA PHE A 85 15.65 -10.41 15.07
C PHE A 85 16.49 -9.72 13.99
N HIS A 86 16.39 -8.39 13.90
CA HIS A 86 17.16 -7.57 12.98
C HIS A 86 17.73 -6.32 13.68
N PRO A 87 18.98 -5.87 13.36
CA PRO A 87 19.59 -4.69 13.99
C PRO A 87 18.72 -3.42 14.00
N ARG A 88 18.00 -3.17 12.90
CA ARG A 88 16.99 -2.11 12.79
C ARG A 88 16.02 -2.03 13.97
N GLU A 89 15.71 -3.14 14.64
CA GLU A 89 14.67 -3.18 15.67
C GLU A 89 15.04 -2.33 16.89
N TRP A 90 16.12 -2.70 17.57
CA TRP A 90 16.64 -1.91 18.68
C TRP A 90 17.10 -0.52 18.22
N GLN A 91 17.64 -0.40 17.02
CA GLN A 91 18.10 0.88 16.47
C GLN A 91 16.95 1.87 16.31
N ASN A 92 15.77 1.43 15.84
CA ASN A 92 14.60 2.29 15.71
C ASN A 92 14.12 2.81 17.08
N VAL A 93 14.05 1.91 18.08
CA VAL A 93 13.67 2.28 19.45
C VAL A 93 14.65 3.29 20.04
N MET A 94 15.95 3.01 19.91
CA MET A 94 16.98 3.91 20.42
C MET A 94 17.06 5.22 19.63
N ALA A 95 16.78 5.23 18.33
CA ALA A 95 16.75 6.46 17.53
C ALA A 95 15.56 7.35 17.92
N TRP A 96 14.41 6.77 18.25
CA TRP A 96 13.24 7.50 18.73
C TRP A 96 13.42 8.09 20.14
N ALA A 97 14.13 7.37 21.02
CA ALA A 97 14.20 7.70 22.44
C ALA A 97 14.97 9.01 22.71
N GLU A 98 14.27 10.00 23.25
CA GLU A 98 14.79 11.29 23.70
C GLU A 98 14.00 11.77 24.94
N PRO A 99 14.63 12.48 25.90
CA PRO A 99 13.92 13.02 27.06
C PRO A 99 12.66 13.82 26.68
N GLY A 100 11.56 13.57 27.38
CA GLY A 100 10.27 14.21 27.14
C GLY A 100 9.37 13.49 26.12
N LYS A 101 9.88 12.51 25.37
CA LYS A 101 9.03 11.64 24.52
C LYS A 101 8.05 10.85 25.38
N VAL A 102 6.85 10.58 24.87
CA VAL A 102 5.79 9.86 25.57
C VAL A 102 5.64 8.46 25.00
N ALA A 103 5.54 7.46 25.87
CA ALA A 103 5.29 6.06 25.54
C ALA A 103 4.07 5.56 26.31
N MET A 104 3.44 4.51 25.80
CA MET A 104 2.35 3.83 26.48
C MET A 104 2.68 2.35 26.63
N PHE A 105 2.56 1.88 27.86
CA PHE A 105 2.99 0.56 28.30
C PHE A 105 1.76 -0.28 28.65
N PHE A 106 1.66 -1.46 28.05
CA PHE A 106 0.56 -2.42 28.24
C PHE A 106 1.15 -3.68 28.84
N TYR A 107 0.79 -4.04 30.07
CA TYR A 107 1.30 -5.25 30.72
C TYR A 107 0.16 -6.22 31.00
N ASN A 108 0.35 -7.50 30.64
CA ASN A 108 -0.66 -8.54 30.77
C ASN A 108 -0.43 -9.52 31.94
N GLY A 109 0.55 -9.25 32.82
CA GLY A 109 0.91 -10.17 33.90
C GLY A 109 2.13 -11.06 33.60
N GLY A 110 2.61 -11.10 32.35
CA GLY A 110 3.83 -11.83 31.99
C GLY A 110 4.75 -11.08 31.02
N ALA A 111 4.18 -10.48 29.98
CA ALA A 111 4.87 -9.68 29.00
C ALA A 111 4.26 -8.29 28.93
N SER A 112 5.01 -7.36 28.34
CA SER A 112 4.54 -6.02 28.07
C SER A 112 4.72 -5.64 26.62
N GLU A 113 3.76 -4.90 26.09
CA GLU A 113 3.84 -4.22 24.80
C GLU A 113 3.99 -2.73 25.05
N THR A 114 5.02 -2.13 24.46
CA THR A 114 5.29 -0.70 24.59
C THR A 114 5.11 0.00 23.25
N ALA A 115 4.16 0.92 23.19
CA ALA A 115 3.89 1.77 22.03
C ALA A 115 4.72 3.05 22.09
N ILE A 116 5.41 3.33 20.99
CA ILE A 116 6.24 4.53 20.77
C ILE A 116 6.03 5.07 19.34
N ASP A 117 5.03 5.93 19.19
CA ASP A 117 4.54 6.45 17.91
C ASP A 117 4.23 5.32 16.90
N LEU A 118 4.82 5.35 15.70
CA LEU A 118 4.68 4.29 14.68
C LEU A 118 5.57 3.08 14.95
N TYR A 119 5.80 2.75 16.22
CA TYR A 119 6.60 1.59 16.58
C TYR A 119 6.13 0.97 17.88
N TRP A 120 6.31 -0.34 17.98
CA TRP A 120 5.92 -1.15 19.11
C TRP A 120 7.03 -2.14 19.40
N TYR A 121 7.22 -2.48 20.67
CA TYR A 121 8.19 -3.49 21.07
C TYR A 121 7.74 -4.21 22.34
N GLN A 122 8.11 -5.49 22.41
CA GLN A 122 7.79 -6.34 23.54
C GLN A 122 8.93 -6.37 24.55
N CYS A 123 8.59 -6.29 25.83
CA CYS A 123 9.51 -6.50 26.94
C CYS A 123 9.01 -7.59 27.90
N TYR A 124 9.94 -8.34 28.48
CA TYR A 124 9.71 -9.20 29.65
C TYR A 124 10.38 -8.58 30.88
N GLY A 125 9.71 -8.68 32.02
CA GLY A 125 10.20 -8.05 33.24
C GLY A 125 9.14 -8.03 34.32
N ALA A 126 9.50 -7.38 35.42
CA ALA A 126 8.59 -7.14 36.53
C ALA A 126 9.03 -5.89 37.31
N GLY A 127 8.05 -5.16 37.84
CA GLY A 127 8.31 -3.96 38.62
C GLY A 127 9.06 -2.91 37.80
N ARG A 128 10.30 -2.62 38.22
CA ARG A 128 11.12 -1.56 37.61
C ARG A 128 11.83 -2.02 36.33
N ASP A 129 12.28 -3.27 36.22
CA ASP A 129 13.27 -3.67 35.22
C ASP A 129 12.65 -4.53 34.11
N TRP A 130 12.86 -4.10 32.85
CA TRP A 130 12.23 -4.67 31.66
C TRP A 130 13.25 -4.89 30.55
N GLY A 131 13.40 -6.12 30.06
CA GLY A 131 14.27 -6.45 28.93
C GLY A 131 13.48 -6.56 27.63
N MET A 132 13.88 -5.82 26.59
CA MET A 132 13.28 -5.97 25.27
C MET A 132 13.59 -7.36 24.70
N SER A 133 12.56 -8.02 24.18
CA SER A 133 12.72 -9.28 23.43
C SER A 133 12.92 -8.98 21.94
N HIS A 134 11.95 -8.31 21.33
CA HIS A 134 11.94 -7.96 19.92
C HIS A 134 10.98 -6.80 19.65
N ALA A 135 11.01 -6.24 18.44
CA ALA A 135 10.01 -5.28 17.99
C ALA A 135 8.72 -6.00 17.59
N GLU A 136 7.59 -5.34 17.82
CA GLU A 136 6.25 -5.86 17.54
C GLU A 136 5.53 -5.00 16.48
N PRO A 137 6.10 -4.82 15.27
CA PRO A 137 5.57 -3.91 14.27
C PRO A 137 4.18 -4.30 13.79
N TYR A 138 3.79 -5.56 13.95
CA TYR A 138 2.45 -6.02 13.59
C TYR A 138 1.36 -5.50 14.53
N LEU A 139 1.69 -5.02 15.73
CA LEU A 139 0.73 -4.24 16.55
C LEU A 139 0.38 -2.89 15.89
N LEU A 140 1.07 -2.48 14.83
CA LEU A 140 0.60 -1.37 13.98
C LEU A 140 -0.74 -1.67 13.31
N ARG A 141 -1.15 -2.94 13.17
CA ARG A 141 -2.52 -3.30 12.75
C ARG A 141 -3.57 -3.07 13.84
N SER A 142 -3.15 -2.99 15.10
CA SER A 142 -4.02 -2.64 16.23
C SER A 142 -4.11 -1.13 16.39
N PHE A 143 -2.97 -0.44 16.30
CA PHE A 143 -2.91 1.02 16.31
C PHE A 143 -1.60 1.54 15.69
N ALA A 144 -1.70 2.47 14.74
CA ALA A 144 -0.60 3.12 14.05
C ALA A 144 -0.72 4.64 14.13
N GLY A 145 -0.18 5.25 15.19
CA GLY A 145 -0.22 6.69 15.37
C GLY A 145 0.51 7.18 16.61
N ARG A 146 0.29 8.45 16.97
CA ARG A 146 0.89 9.07 18.15
C ARG A 146 0.34 8.50 19.45
N VAL A 147 1.21 8.40 20.45
CA VAL A 147 0.88 7.81 21.75
C VAL A 147 -0.20 8.58 22.50
N GLU A 148 -0.28 9.90 22.35
CA GLU A 148 -1.32 10.69 23.01
C GLU A 148 -2.72 10.34 22.47
N LYS A 149 -2.82 10.03 21.17
CA LYS A 149 -4.06 9.57 20.55
C LYS A 149 -4.41 8.16 20.97
N LEU A 150 -3.41 7.28 21.11
CA LEU A 150 -3.59 5.94 21.67
C LEU A 150 -4.14 6.01 23.09
N ALA A 151 -3.55 6.86 23.94
CA ALA A 151 -3.98 7.05 25.32
C ALA A 151 -5.46 7.46 25.39
N MET A 152 -5.87 8.46 24.61
CA MET A 152 -7.28 8.86 24.53
C MET A 152 -8.17 7.70 24.06
N ALA A 153 -7.79 6.99 22.99
CA ALA A 153 -8.58 5.87 22.48
C ALA A 153 -8.76 4.77 23.53
N VAL A 154 -7.71 4.42 24.26
CA VAL A 154 -7.76 3.39 25.32
C VAL A 154 -8.68 3.81 26.47
N GLU A 155 -8.64 5.09 26.88
CA GLU A 155 -9.54 5.60 27.94
C GLU A 155 -11.02 5.52 27.53
N GLU A 156 -11.32 5.89 26.28
CA GLU A 156 -12.66 5.79 25.71
C GLU A 156 -13.13 4.31 25.64
N ILE A 157 -12.24 3.41 25.22
CA ILE A 157 -12.50 1.95 25.17
C ILE A 157 -12.79 1.41 26.59
N LEU A 158 -11.99 1.80 27.59
CA LEU A 158 -12.22 1.43 29.00
C LEU A 158 -13.53 2.01 29.55
N GLY A 159 -13.96 3.16 29.01
CA GLY A 159 -15.28 3.74 29.23
C GLY A 159 -16.42 3.03 28.48
N ASN A 160 -16.19 1.85 27.90
CA ASN A 160 -17.12 1.07 27.08
C ASN A 160 -17.61 1.79 25.80
N ARG A 161 -16.84 2.76 25.30
CA ARG A 161 -17.15 3.43 24.03
C ARG A 161 -16.43 2.75 22.86
N GLU A 162 -17.09 2.75 21.71
CA GLU A 162 -16.46 2.38 20.45
C GLU A 162 -15.77 3.60 19.86
N VAL A 163 -14.51 3.43 19.48
CA VAL A 163 -13.68 4.50 18.89
C VAL A 163 -13.19 4.08 17.52
N ILE A 164 -12.75 5.07 16.74
CA ILE A 164 -12.10 4.87 15.44
C ILE A 164 -10.62 5.15 15.62
N VAL A 165 -9.77 4.20 15.23
CA VAL A 165 -8.32 4.31 15.38
C VAL A 165 -7.59 4.06 14.05
N PRO A 166 -6.46 4.76 13.81
CA PRO A 166 -5.61 4.44 12.68
C PRO A 166 -4.90 3.10 12.92
N ALA A 167 -4.83 2.26 11.90
CA ALA A 167 -4.17 0.97 11.90
C ALA A 167 -3.55 0.72 10.52
N MET A 168 -2.40 0.04 10.46
CA MET A 168 -1.84 -0.41 9.19
C MET A 168 -2.59 -1.64 8.66
N ILE A 169 -2.67 -1.80 7.34
CA ILE A 169 -3.21 -3.02 6.72
C ILE A 169 -2.34 -4.23 7.03
N ASP A 170 -2.96 -5.32 7.47
CA ASP A 170 -2.31 -6.62 7.62
C ASP A 170 -2.27 -7.34 6.27
N GLY A 171 -1.29 -6.99 5.44
CA GLY A 171 -1.12 -7.52 4.08
C GLY A 171 0.33 -7.87 3.80
N ASP A 172 1.09 -6.92 3.26
CA ASP A 172 2.54 -7.07 3.10
C ASP A 172 3.24 -6.90 4.45
N LYS A 173 3.69 -8.02 5.03
CA LYS A 173 4.42 -8.05 6.28
C LYS A 173 5.68 -7.17 6.26
N ASN A 174 6.37 -7.08 5.12
CA ASN A 174 7.54 -6.20 4.98
C ASN A 174 7.14 -4.73 5.02
N ALA A 175 6.01 -4.37 4.42
CA ALA A 175 5.50 -3.01 4.45
C ALA A 175 5.15 -2.56 5.89
N ILE A 176 4.60 -3.44 6.72
CA ILE A 176 4.33 -3.15 8.14
C ILE A 176 5.64 -2.99 8.91
N GLN A 177 6.58 -3.92 8.72
CA GLN A 177 7.93 -3.85 9.32
C GLN A 177 8.67 -2.55 8.97
N LEU A 178 8.52 -2.08 7.73
CA LEU A 178 9.10 -0.84 7.22
C LEU A 178 8.25 0.39 7.51
N ARG A 179 7.05 0.24 8.08
CA ARG A 179 6.08 1.30 8.35
C ARG A 179 5.63 2.05 7.09
N THR A 180 5.60 1.35 5.96
CA THR A 180 5.17 1.86 4.65
C THR A 180 3.81 1.28 4.22
N ALA A 181 3.23 0.38 5.02
CA ALA A 181 1.89 -0.15 4.78
C ALA A 181 0.84 0.98 4.80
N LYS A 182 -0.22 0.81 4.00
CA LYS A 182 -1.35 1.75 3.98
C LYS A 182 -2.01 1.84 5.37
N VAL A 183 -2.43 3.03 5.75
CA VAL A 183 -3.16 3.28 7.00
C VAL A 183 -4.66 3.28 6.70
N GLN A 184 -5.39 2.49 7.46
CA GLN A 184 -6.85 2.37 7.49
C GLN A 184 -7.37 2.82 8.87
N ARG A 185 -8.66 3.14 8.92
CA ARG A 185 -9.39 3.50 10.13
C ARG A 185 -10.27 2.34 10.53
N LEU A 186 -10.05 1.79 11.71
CA LEU A 186 -10.79 0.65 12.23
C LEU A 186 -11.58 1.03 13.48
N ARG A 187 -12.76 0.44 13.65
CA ARG A 187 -13.48 0.43 14.92
C ARG A 187 -12.69 -0.37 15.96
N ALA A 188 -12.60 0.16 17.17
CA ALA A 188 -12.01 -0.52 18.31
C ALA A 188 -12.91 -0.34 19.55
N SER A 189 -13.15 -1.42 20.27
CA SER A 189 -13.90 -1.42 21.53
C SER A 189 -13.62 -2.70 22.31
N LEU A 190 -14.05 -2.77 23.57
CA LEU A 190 -13.99 -4.01 24.36
C LEU A 190 -14.90 -5.13 23.80
N LYS A 191 -15.75 -4.86 22.82
CA LYS A 191 -16.56 -5.87 22.14
C LYS A 191 -15.86 -6.47 20.91
N LEU A 192 -14.85 -5.79 20.38
CA LEU A 192 -14.10 -6.20 19.19
C LEU A 192 -12.77 -6.80 19.65
N GLN A 193 -12.74 -8.13 19.76
CA GLN A 193 -11.61 -8.88 20.35
C GLN A 193 -10.72 -9.52 19.28
N ASP A 194 -11.30 -9.93 18.16
CA ASP A 194 -10.56 -10.38 16.98
C ASP A 194 -10.22 -9.21 16.05
N TYR A 195 -9.05 -9.25 15.42
CA TYR A 195 -8.75 -8.34 14.32
C TYR A 195 -9.54 -8.76 13.08
N ASN A 196 -10.45 -7.90 12.63
CA ASN A 196 -11.25 -8.13 11.43
C ASN A 196 -11.40 -6.84 10.63
N ALA A 197 -10.45 -6.58 9.73
CA ALA A 197 -10.47 -5.37 8.90
C ALA A 197 -11.75 -5.29 8.04
N ALA A 198 -12.30 -6.39 7.53
CA ALA A 198 -13.51 -6.35 6.70
C ALA A 198 -14.75 -5.87 7.47
N ARG A 199 -14.88 -6.27 8.75
CA ARG A 199 -15.99 -5.85 9.64
C ARG A 199 -15.77 -4.44 10.19
N ASP A 200 -14.55 -4.14 10.61
CA ASP A 200 -14.26 -2.98 11.45
C ASP A 200 -13.82 -1.75 10.64
N PHE A 201 -13.63 -1.86 9.33
CA PHE A 201 -13.19 -0.77 8.46
C PHE A 201 -14.20 0.39 8.37
N ILE A 202 -13.67 1.61 8.47
CA ILE A 202 -14.41 2.87 8.35
C ILE A 202 -13.97 3.67 7.13
N GLY A 203 -12.69 3.64 6.77
CA GLY A 203 -12.11 4.45 5.71
C GLY A 203 -10.58 4.44 5.76
N TRP A 204 -9.91 5.12 4.84
CA TRP A 204 -8.45 5.19 4.81
C TRP A 204 -7.91 6.49 5.43
N GLY A 205 -6.60 6.49 5.75
CA GLY A 205 -5.87 7.63 6.29
C GLY A 205 -5.79 7.68 7.81
N SER A 206 -4.99 8.61 8.34
CA SER A 206 -4.93 8.91 9.78
C SER A 206 -5.79 10.14 10.11
N ASP A 207 -6.45 10.14 11.28
CA ASP A 207 -7.22 11.29 11.80
C ASP A 207 -6.32 12.43 12.35
N ASP A 208 -5.15 12.69 11.74
CA ASP A 208 -4.25 13.78 12.17
C ASP A 208 -4.73 15.18 11.76
N PHE A 209 -6.06 15.34 11.60
CA PHE A 209 -6.73 16.62 11.56
C PHE A 209 -6.58 17.33 12.92
N ARG A 210 -5.77 18.38 12.95
CA ARG A 210 -5.62 19.31 14.07
C ARG A 210 -6.68 20.39 13.95
N ARG A 211 -7.40 20.67 15.04
CA ARG A 211 -8.34 21.79 15.08
C ARG A 211 -7.61 23.12 14.87
N ILE A 212 -8.12 23.97 13.98
CA ILE A 212 -7.66 25.35 13.83
C ILE A 212 -8.59 26.22 14.69
N MET A 213 -8.03 26.94 15.64
CA MET A 213 -8.79 27.84 16.51
C MET A 213 -8.95 29.21 15.85
N SER A 214 -10.08 29.88 16.12
CA SER A 214 -10.32 31.27 15.74
C SER A 214 -10.33 31.58 14.24
N MET A 215 -10.65 30.58 13.40
CA MET A 215 -10.93 30.77 11.97
C MET A 215 -12.41 30.48 11.69
N PRO A 216 -13.19 31.44 11.13
CA PRO A 216 -14.65 31.31 11.01
C PRO A 216 -15.10 30.35 9.90
N GLY A 217 -14.23 29.95 8.97
CA GLY A 217 -14.60 29.12 7.80
C GLY A 217 -13.98 27.73 7.74
N PHE A 218 -12.95 27.44 8.54
CA PHE A 218 -12.26 26.15 8.54
C PHE A 218 -11.96 25.73 9.96
N THR A 219 -12.23 24.46 10.28
CA THR A 219 -12.14 23.96 11.65
C THR A 219 -10.97 23.03 11.88
N HIS A 220 -10.39 22.44 10.83
CA HIS A 220 -9.34 21.42 10.93
C HIS A 220 -8.30 21.53 9.80
N GLN A 221 -7.07 21.12 10.07
CA GLN A 221 -5.99 20.90 9.09
C GLN A 221 -5.29 19.57 9.35
N ALA A 222 -4.91 18.85 8.30
CA ALA A 222 -4.07 17.67 8.42
C ALA A 222 -2.86 17.79 7.50
N SER A 223 -1.77 17.12 7.87
CA SER A 223 -0.67 16.86 6.94
C SER A 223 -1.04 15.68 6.06
N VAL A 224 -0.83 15.81 4.75
CA VAL A 224 -0.98 14.72 3.80
C VAL A 224 0.35 13.97 3.72
N THR A 225 0.32 12.64 3.58
CA THR A 225 1.52 11.83 3.30
C THR A 225 2.25 12.40 2.09
N ARG A 226 3.57 12.54 2.18
CA ARG A 226 4.39 13.19 1.14
C ARG A 226 4.33 12.40 -0.18
N VAL A 227 3.43 12.82 -1.07
CA VAL A 227 3.27 12.36 -2.46
C VAL A 227 3.90 13.34 -3.47
N ASP A 228 4.77 14.21 -2.96
CA ASP A 228 5.29 15.41 -3.60
C ASP A 228 6.79 15.23 -3.97
N PRO A 229 7.13 15.40 -5.25
CA PRO A 229 8.46 15.74 -5.73
C PRO A 229 8.46 17.21 -6.20
N ASP A 230 8.46 18.15 -5.24
CA ASP A 230 8.48 19.61 -5.44
C ASP A 230 7.17 20.19 -6.00
N ALA A 231 6.02 19.88 -5.39
CA ALA A 231 4.72 20.35 -5.87
C ALA A 231 4.64 21.88 -5.87
N ARG A 232 4.25 22.44 -7.03
CA ARG A 232 4.01 23.88 -7.24
C ARG A 232 2.56 24.20 -7.52
N GLY A 233 1.77 23.21 -7.91
CA GLY A 233 0.35 23.35 -8.11
C GLY A 233 -0.37 22.00 -8.11
N LEU A 234 -1.69 22.10 -8.09
CA LEU A 234 -2.61 20.97 -8.03
C LEU A 234 -3.85 21.25 -8.90
N ALA A 235 -4.39 20.20 -9.51
CA ALA A 235 -5.62 20.24 -10.28
C ALA A 235 -6.48 19.02 -9.93
N PRO A 236 -7.53 19.17 -9.10
CA PRO A 236 -8.41 18.07 -8.74
C PRO A 236 -9.38 17.72 -9.87
N ALA A 237 -9.68 16.43 -10.02
CA ALA A 237 -10.77 15.91 -10.85
C ALA A 237 -11.11 14.48 -10.43
N ASP A 238 -12.36 14.06 -10.62
CA ASP A 238 -12.74 12.64 -10.56
C ASP A 238 -12.41 12.02 -11.93
N PHE A 239 -11.20 11.48 -12.08
CA PHE A 239 -10.75 11.04 -13.41
C PHE A 239 -11.26 9.66 -13.79
N ASP A 240 -11.64 8.82 -12.82
CA ASP A 240 -12.12 7.46 -13.09
C ASP A 240 -13.62 7.26 -12.88
N GLY A 241 -14.32 8.30 -12.43
CA GLY A 241 -15.78 8.33 -12.29
C GLY A 241 -16.29 7.61 -11.04
N ASP A 242 -15.44 7.42 -10.03
CA ASP A 242 -15.82 6.76 -8.78
C ASP A 242 -16.51 7.71 -7.76
N GLY A 243 -16.61 8.99 -8.10
CA GLY A 243 -17.25 10.02 -7.30
C GLY A 243 -16.32 10.67 -6.27
N ALA A 244 -15.09 10.15 -6.09
CA ALA A 244 -14.06 10.81 -5.31
C ALA A 244 -13.26 11.78 -6.19
N GLN A 245 -12.76 12.87 -5.60
CA GLN A 245 -11.84 13.77 -6.30
C GLN A 245 -10.41 13.23 -6.17
N ASP A 246 -9.78 12.97 -7.31
CA ASP A 246 -8.37 12.65 -7.43
C ASP A 246 -7.54 13.93 -7.63
N LEU A 247 -6.21 13.80 -7.61
CA LEU A 247 -5.30 14.94 -7.63
C LEU A 247 -4.24 14.81 -8.73
N CYS A 248 -4.22 15.71 -9.71
CA CYS A 248 -3.01 15.95 -10.49
C CYS A 248 -2.13 16.94 -9.73
N ILE A 249 -0.94 16.50 -9.32
CA ILE A 249 0.07 17.31 -8.64
C ILE A 249 1.21 17.56 -9.62
N PHE A 250 1.64 18.81 -9.76
CA PHE A 250 2.71 19.15 -10.70
C PHE A 250 3.76 20.08 -10.07
N GLY A 251 5.01 19.84 -10.44
CA GLY A 251 6.17 20.62 -10.05
C GLY A 251 7.09 20.90 -11.24
N GLU A 252 8.31 21.37 -10.97
CA GLU A 252 9.30 21.65 -12.03
C GLU A 252 9.81 20.40 -12.74
N THR A 253 9.93 19.31 -12.01
CA THR A 253 10.65 18.11 -12.45
C THR A 253 9.71 16.95 -12.76
N LYS A 254 8.50 16.95 -12.19
CA LYS A 254 7.57 15.83 -12.30
C LYS A 254 6.11 16.29 -12.23
N VAL A 255 5.25 15.53 -12.89
CA VAL A 255 3.79 15.53 -12.73
C VAL A 255 3.37 14.15 -12.20
N ALA A 256 2.53 14.13 -11.17
CA ALA A 256 2.00 12.92 -10.55
C ALA A 256 0.48 12.98 -10.52
N LEU A 257 -0.19 11.97 -11.09
CA LEU A 257 -1.62 11.78 -10.88
C LEU A 257 -1.81 10.87 -9.67
N ILE A 258 -2.57 11.32 -8.68
CA ILE A 258 -2.80 10.59 -7.43
C ILE A 258 -4.28 10.21 -7.37
N LYS A 259 -4.57 8.91 -7.50
CA LYS A 259 -5.88 8.35 -7.21
C LYS A 259 -6.12 8.35 -5.71
N VAL A 260 -7.26 8.90 -5.28
CA VAL A 260 -7.74 8.91 -3.90
C VAL A 260 -8.74 7.77 -3.72
N ASP A 261 -8.27 6.63 -3.23
CA ASP A 261 -9.12 5.47 -2.97
C ASP A 261 -9.47 5.41 -1.48
N GLY A 262 -10.62 6.01 -1.15
CA GLY A 262 -11.15 6.16 0.20
C GLY A 262 -10.19 6.77 1.24
N GLY A 263 -9.17 7.51 0.80
CA GLY A 263 -8.12 8.15 1.60
C GLY A 263 -6.70 7.57 1.40
N ALA A 264 -6.56 6.45 0.68
CA ALA A 264 -5.26 5.98 0.19
C ALA A 264 -4.86 6.78 -1.05
N LEU A 265 -3.60 7.19 -1.11
CA LEU A 265 -3.04 7.93 -2.23
C LEU A 265 -2.22 6.99 -3.09
N ASN A 266 -2.66 6.74 -4.32
CA ASN A 266 -1.98 5.85 -5.26
C ASN A 266 -1.54 6.64 -6.49
N GLU A 267 -0.25 6.62 -6.81
CA GLU A 267 0.25 7.28 -8.02
C GLU A 267 -0.12 6.47 -9.27
N ILE A 268 -0.74 7.14 -10.24
CA ILE A 268 -1.07 6.63 -11.56
C ILE A 268 -0.05 7.22 -12.55
N PRO A 269 0.63 6.38 -13.34
CA PRO A 269 1.63 6.86 -14.29
C PRO A 269 0.98 7.66 -15.42
N LEU A 270 1.54 8.85 -15.70
CA LEU A 270 1.20 9.66 -16.86
C LEU A 270 2.29 9.52 -17.94
N PRO A 271 1.95 9.52 -19.23
CA PRO A 271 2.92 9.49 -20.34
C PRO A 271 3.55 10.88 -20.56
N VAL A 272 4.11 11.48 -19.50
CA VAL A 272 4.76 12.79 -19.52
C VAL A 272 6.14 12.70 -18.91
N THR A 273 7.10 13.39 -19.50
CA THR A 273 8.46 13.53 -18.97
C THR A 273 8.69 14.98 -18.54
N GLY A 274 9.35 15.15 -17.39
CA GLY A 274 9.56 16.46 -16.78
C GLY A 274 8.35 16.99 -16.00
N GLY A 275 8.38 18.28 -15.66
CA GLY A 275 7.34 18.95 -14.90
C GLY A 275 6.35 19.77 -15.73
N ALA A 276 5.40 20.38 -15.03
CA ALA A 276 4.40 21.28 -15.60
C ALA A 276 4.27 22.56 -14.76
N ARG A 277 3.76 23.62 -15.37
CA ARG A 277 3.50 24.92 -14.73
C ARG A 277 2.00 25.14 -14.48
N SER A 278 1.15 24.37 -15.15
CA SER A 278 -0.31 24.39 -14.99
C SER A 278 -0.88 23.03 -15.40
N ALA A 279 -2.05 22.71 -14.84
CA ALA A 279 -2.85 21.55 -15.21
C ALA A 279 -4.33 21.93 -15.19
N SER A 280 -5.12 21.43 -16.13
CA SER A 280 -6.57 21.63 -16.17
C SER A 280 -7.27 20.44 -16.84
N TRP A 281 -8.54 20.25 -16.52
CA TRP A 281 -9.33 19.09 -16.93
C TRP A 281 -10.54 19.51 -17.78
N ALA A 282 -10.83 18.79 -18.86
CA ALA A 282 -12.06 18.92 -19.65
C ALA A 282 -12.26 17.68 -20.52
N ASP A 283 -13.50 17.36 -20.88
CA ASP A 283 -13.80 16.34 -21.88
C ASP A 283 -13.70 16.96 -23.28
N PHE A 284 -12.50 16.95 -23.88
CA PHE A 284 -12.30 17.59 -25.20
C PHE A 284 -12.86 16.76 -26.35
N ASN A 285 -13.09 15.47 -26.11
CA ASN A 285 -13.42 14.48 -27.15
C ASN A 285 -14.88 13.99 -27.09
N GLY A 286 -15.63 14.40 -26.06
CA GLY A 286 -17.05 14.14 -25.88
C GLY A 286 -17.39 12.73 -25.39
N ASP A 287 -16.45 12.02 -24.76
CA ASP A 287 -16.66 10.65 -24.27
C ASP A 287 -17.14 10.57 -22.81
N GLY A 288 -17.36 11.72 -22.18
CA GLY A 288 -17.82 11.86 -20.80
C GLY A 288 -16.70 11.70 -19.75
N LYS A 289 -15.43 11.62 -20.16
CA LYS A 289 -14.29 11.50 -19.23
C LYS A 289 -13.45 12.78 -19.24
N PRO A 290 -12.94 13.23 -18.07
CA PRO A 290 -12.09 14.40 -18.04
C PRO A 290 -10.70 14.07 -18.58
N ASP A 291 -10.30 14.74 -19.65
CA ASP A 291 -8.96 14.70 -20.22
C ASP A 291 -8.08 15.78 -19.59
N LEU A 292 -6.77 15.52 -19.53
CA LEU A 292 -5.80 16.38 -18.84
C LEU A 292 -5.00 17.23 -19.82
N LEU A 293 -5.03 18.54 -19.63
CA LEU A 293 -4.18 19.51 -20.33
C LEU A 293 -3.13 20.06 -19.37
N LEU A 294 -1.86 19.92 -19.75
CA LEU A 294 -0.74 20.48 -19.00
C LEU A 294 -0.11 21.63 -19.79
N GLY A 295 0.21 22.73 -19.11
CA GLY A 295 1.11 23.75 -19.66
C GLY A 295 2.54 23.47 -19.20
N THR A 296 3.43 23.10 -20.12
CA THR A 296 4.86 22.84 -19.81
C THR A 296 5.76 23.90 -20.43
N ALA A 297 7.01 23.98 -19.97
CA ALA A 297 8.00 24.87 -20.58
C ALA A 297 8.22 24.56 -22.08
N MET A 298 8.05 23.29 -22.48
CA MET A 298 8.24 22.81 -23.85
C MET A 298 6.96 22.84 -24.70
N GLY A 299 5.89 23.46 -24.19
CA GLY A 299 4.59 23.53 -24.88
C GLY A 299 3.46 22.85 -24.12
N PRO A 300 2.22 22.93 -24.62
CA PRO A 300 1.10 22.24 -24.01
C PRO A 300 1.21 20.73 -24.23
N LYS A 301 0.69 19.94 -23.27
CA LYS A 301 0.53 18.49 -23.39
C LYS A 301 -0.94 18.14 -23.24
N LEU A 302 -1.48 17.37 -24.19
CA LEU A 302 -2.86 16.88 -24.15
C LEU A 302 -2.84 15.39 -23.86
N LEU A 303 -3.39 14.99 -22.71
CA LEU A 303 -3.42 13.61 -22.25
C LEU A 303 -4.87 13.12 -22.16
N THR A 304 -5.23 12.19 -23.03
CA THR A 304 -6.58 11.62 -23.12
C THR A 304 -6.78 10.53 -22.09
N ASN A 305 -7.88 10.59 -21.36
CA ASN A 305 -8.20 9.71 -20.27
C ASN A 305 -8.85 8.40 -20.75
N LEU A 306 -8.22 7.27 -20.43
CA LEU A 306 -8.70 5.92 -20.75
C LEU A 306 -9.20 5.19 -19.48
N VAL A 307 -9.60 5.94 -18.45
CA VAL A 307 -10.01 5.51 -17.10
C VAL A 307 -8.86 4.96 -16.26
N LYS A 308 -8.11 3.99 -16.78
CA LYS A 308 -7.00 3.34 -16.04
C LYS A 308 -5.63 3.89 -16.42
N THR A 309 -5.53 4.48 -17.61
CA THR A 309 -4.29 4.97 -18.20
C THR A 309 -4.56 6.25 -18.98
N PHE A 310 -3.49 6.93 -19.38
CA PHE A 310 -3.56 8.11 -20.23
C PHE A 310 -2.80 7.88 -21.54
N ARG A 311 -3.29 8.48 -22.63
CA ARG A 311 -2.63 8.51 -23.94
C ARG A 311 -2.15 9.93 -24.22
N ASP A 312 -0.91 10.09 -24.69
CA ASP A 312 -0.41 11.40 -25.15
C ASP A 312 -0.96 11.72 -26.56
N ASP A 313 -1.94 12.61 -26.62
CA ASP A 313 -2.56 13.13 -27.84
C ASP A 313 -2.09 14.55 -28.18
N THR A 314 -0.94 14.99 -27.65
CA THR A 314 -0.36 16.31 -27.93
C THR A 314 -0.18 16.58 -29.44
N VAL A 315 -0.08 15.53 -30.26
CA VAL A 315 -0.02 15.65 -31.72
C VAL A 315 -1.24 16.36 -32.33
N LEU A 316 -2.37 16.39 -31.62
CA LEU A 316 -3.59 17.09 -32.05
C LEU A 316 -3.48 18.61 -31.86
N LEU A 317 -2.54 19.10 -31.05
CA LEU A 317 -2.34 20.52 -30.81
C LEU A 317 -1.42 21.15 -31.88
N PRO A 318 -1.62 22.45 -32.21
CA PRO A 318 -0.71 23.17 -33.10
C PRO A 318 0.73 23.13 -32.60
N LYS A 319 1.67 22.92 -33.53
CA LYS A 319 3.11 23.01 -33.25
C LYS A 319 3.59 24.45 -33.44
N GLU A 320 4.23 25.00 -32.43
CA GLU A 320 4.90 26.29 -32.49
C GLU A 320 6.42 26.13 -32.66
N PRO A 321 7.12 27.08 -33.30
CA PRO A 321 8.56 27.00 -33.54
C PRO A 321 9.40 27.11 -32.25
N TYR A 322 8.87 27.81 -31.24
CA TYR A 322 9.52 28.00 -29.94
C TYR A 322 8.47 27.97 -28.85
N TYR A 323 8.82 27.33 -27.74
CA TYR A 323 7.98 27.29 -26.55
C TYR A 323 8.65 27.96 -25.36
N ASN A 324 7.85 28.72 -24.64
CA ASN A 324 8.07 29.07 -23.24
C ASN A 324 6.70 29.04 -22.56
N GLY A 325 6.07 27.87 -22.52
CA GLY A 325 4.72 27.73 -21.99
C GLY A 325 4.68 28.08 -20.51
N THR A 326 3.76 28.95 -20.10
CA THR A 326 3.57 29.33 -18.69
C THR A 326 2.26 28.82 -18.11
N ALA A 327 1.20 28.77 -18.92
CA ALA A 327 -0.10 28.25 -18.55
C ALA A 327 -0.83 27.66 -19.78
N ALA A 328 -1.71 26.69 -19.53
CA ALA A 328 -2.69 26.21 -20.49
C ALA A 328 -4.02 26.01 -19.77
N ALA A 329 -5.12 26.40 -20.40
CA ALA A 329 -6.46 26.29 -19.83
C ALA A 329 -7.48 25.91 -20.90
N TRP A 330 -8.52 25.21 -20.47
CA TRP A 330 -9.72 24.96 -21.26
C TRP A 330 -10.70 26.13 -21.16
N PHE A 331 -11.38 26.43 -22.26
CA PHE A 331 -12.49 27.37 -22.31
C PHE A 331 -13.30 27.14 -23.59
N ASP A 332 -14.55 27.57 -23.64
CA ASP A 332 -15.36 27.54 -24.86
C ASP A 332 -15.35 28.95 -25.46
N HIS A 333 -14.55 29.16 -26.52
CA HIS A 333 -14.30 30.50 -27.05
C HIS A 333 -15.43 31.00 -27.97
N ASP A 334 -16.19 30.08 -28.57
CA ASP A 334 -17.20 30.40 -29.58
C ASP A 334 -18.61 29.90 -29.23
N GLY A 335 -18.78 29.30 -28.07
CA GLY A 335 -20.06 28.86 -27.52
C GLY A 335 -20.59 27.59 -28.16
N ASP A 336 -19.74 26.79 -28.81
CA ASP A 336 -20.15 25.56 -29.49
C ASP A 336 -20.24 24.34 -28.55
N GLY A 337 -19.91 24.53 -27.27
CA GLY A 337 -19.95 23.51 -26.23
C GLY A 337 -18.76 22.56 -26.25
N LYS A 338 -17.76 22.79 -27.10
CA LYS A 338 -16.53 21.99 -27.16
C LYS A 338 -15.38 22.76 -26.50
N PRO A 339 -14.64 22.14 -25.56
CA PRO A 339 -13.50 22.80 -24.95
C PRO A 339 -12.40 23.13 -25.97
N ASP A 340 -12.06 24.42 -26.07
CA ASP A 340 -10.90 24.98 -26.76
C ASP A 340 -9.73 25.21 -25.79
N VAL A 341 -8.53 25.39 -26.33
CA VAL A 341 -7.33 25.64 -25.52
C VAL A 341 -6.91 27.10 -25.59
N LEU A 342 -6.77 27.75 -24.44
CA LEU A 342 -6.02 28.99 -24.27
C LEU A 342 -4.63 28.65 -23.77
N PHE A 343 -3.60 28.93 -24.57
CA PHE A 343 -2.21 28.67 -24.24
C PHE A 343 -1.42 29.97 -24.09
N ALA A 344 -0.70 30.10 -22.98
CA ALA A 344 0.19 31.23 -22.72
C ALA A 344 1.63 30.86 -23.09
N ASN A 345 2.11 31.41 -24.22
CA ASN A 345 3.49 31.29 -24.65
C ASN A 345 4.26 32.56 -24.29
N GLY A 346 5.30 32.42 -23.45
CA GLY A 346 6.12 33.55 -23.02
C GLY A 346 6.90 34.26 -24.13
N PHE A 347 7.08 33.64 -25.31
CA PHE A 347 7.70 34.29 -26.47
C PHE A 347 6.68 34.82 -27.47
N LEU A 348 5.53 34.15 -27.60
CA LEU A 348 4.57 34.39 -28.68
C LEU A 348 3.24 35.02 -28.20
N GLY A 349 3.10 35.25 -26.89
CA GLY A 349 1.88 35.76 -26.27
C GLY A 349 0.82 34.68 -26.06
N LEU A 350 -0.43 35.12 -25.90
CA LEU A 350 -1.57 34.22 -25.79
C LEU A 350 -1.95 33.63 -27.15
N ARG A 351 -2.37 32.37 -27.12
CA ARG A 351 -2.79 31.58 -28.28
C ARG A 351 -4.12 30.90 -27.97
N ILE A 352 -5.02 30.90 -28.95
CA ILE A 352 -6.27 30.14 -28.89
C ILE A 352 -6.16 29.01 -29.90
N TYR A 353 -6.39 27.78 -29.46
CA TYR A 353 -6.50 26.61 -30.33
C TYR A 353 -7.95 26.13 -30.30
N LYS A 354 -8.65 26.36 -31.40
CA LYS A 354 -10.03 25.94 -31.58
C LYS A 354 -10.11 24.42 -31.72
N ASN A 355 -10.98 23.79 -30.94
CA ASN A 355 -11.33 22.38 -31.07
C ASN A 355 -12.42 22.23 -32.14
N PRO A 356 -12.15 21.57 -33.28
CA PRO A 356 -13.17 21.39 -34.31
C PRO A 356 -14.28 20.40 -33.89
N GLY A 357 -14.06 19.63 -32.82
CA GLY A 357 -14.88 18.49 -32.43
C GLY A 357 -14.34 17.20 -33.00
N VAL A 358 -13.29 16.68 -32.35
CA VAL A 358 -12.78 15.35 -32.63
C VAL A 358 -13.46 14.37 -31.69
N THR A 359 -14.52 13.70 -32.15
CA THR A 359 -15.03 12.52 -31.42
C THR A 359 -13.94 11.45 -31.42
N ALA A 360 -13.58 10.95 -30.24
CA ALA A 360 -12.65 9.83 -30.12
C ALA A 360 -13.11 8.67 -31.02
N PRO A 361 -12.22 8.03 -31.80
CA PRO A 361 -12.56 6.79 -32.46
C PRO A 361 -13.03 5.81 -31.39
N VAL A 362 -14.22 5.23 -31.55
CA VAL A 362 -14.70 4.17 -30.67
C VAL A 362 -13.59 3.12 -30.59
N ALA A 363 -13.09 2.86 -29.37
CA ALA A 363 -12.06 1.84 -29.16
C ALA A 363 -12.50 0.58 -29.90
N PRO A 364 -11.67 -0.01 -30.77
CA PRO A 364 -12.07 -1.18 -31.54
C PRO A 364 -12.53 -2.24 -30.54
N LYS A 365 -13.77 -2.73 -30.70
CA LYS A 365 -14.28 -3.79 -29.86
C LYS A 365 -13.25 -4.93 -29.90
N PRO A 366 -12.80 -5.46 -28.74
CA PRO A 366 -11.94 -6.63 -28.75
C PRO A 366 -12.60 -7.70 -29.63
N PRO A 367 -11.82 -8.42 -30.46
CA PRO A 367 -12.37 -9.42 -31.35
C PRO A 367 -13.23 -10.38 -30.52
N LYS A 368 -14.49 -10.55 -30.92
CA LYS A 368 -15.34 -11.58 -30.31
C LYS A 368 -14.76 -12.92 -30.76
N TYR A 369 -14.13 -13.64 -29.82
CA TYR A 369 -13.79 -15.03 -30.05
C TYR A 369 -15.09 -15.79 -30.31
N GLY A 370 -15.12 -16.53 -31.41
CA GLY A 370 -16.17 -17.51 -31.65
C GLY A 370 -16.10 -18.63 -30.61
N PRO A 371 -17.11 -19.52 -30.57
CA PRO A 371 -17.07 -20.66 -29.68
C PRO A 371 -15.83 -21.52 -29.96
N TRP A 372 -15.19 -21.99 -28.89
CA TRP A 372 -14.01 -22.85 -29.00
C TRP A 372 -14.42 -24.22 -29.53
N SER A 373 -13.65 -24.68 -30.52
CA SER A 373 -13.73 -26.04 -31.04
C SER A 373 -12.43 -26.75 -30.72
N PHE A 374 -12.50 -28.02 -30.34
CA PHE A 374 -11.32 -28.88 -30.24
C PHE A 374 -11.61 -30.22 -30.93
N ILE A 375 -10.57 -30.85 -31.45
CA ILE A 375 -10.59 -32.28 -31.78
C ILE A 375 -9.95 -33.00 -30.59
N GLY A 376 -10.58 -34.08 -30.12
CA GLY A 376 -10.13 -34.85 -28.96
C GLY A 376 -8.68 -35.35 -29.05
N GLY A 377 -8.12 -35.80 -27.92
CA GLY A 377 -6.71 -36.14 -27.81
C GLY A 377 -6.25 -37.23 -28.78
N PHE A 378 -5.34 -36.88 -29.69
CA PHE A 378 -4.63 -37.83 -30.51
C PHE A 378 -3.47 -38.44 -29.72
N SER A 379 -3.34 -39.77 -29.74
CA SER A 379 -2.15 -40.44 -29.19
C SER A 379 -1.27 -40.90 -30.35
N ALA A 380 -0.02 -40.45 -30.40
CA ALA A 380 0.95 -40.96 -31.37
C ALA A 380 1.22 -42.46 -31.09
N PRO A 381 1.26 -43.33 -32.12
CA PRO A 381 1.47 -44.77 -31.91
C PRO A 381 2.81 -45.16 -31.28
N ASP A 382 3.83 -44.31 -31.40
CA ASP A 382 5.25 -44.67 -31.20
C ASP A 382 6.09 -43.61 -30.47
N ASN A 383 5.48 -42.67 -29.74
CA ASN A 383 6.19 -41.62 -28.99
C ASN A 383 7.09 -40.71 -29.87
N ASN A 384 6.85 -40.68 -31.18
CA ASN A 384 7.55 -39.83 -32.14
C ASN A 384 6.82 -38.51 -32.38
N ASN A 385 7.59 -37.47 -32.74
CA ASN A 385 7.18 -36.07 -32.91
C ASN A 385 5.73 -35.90 -33.40
N PHE A 386 4.91 -35.28 -32.56
CA PHE A 386 3.50 -34.98 -32.83
C PHE A 386 3.32 -34.26 -34.19
N ASP A 387 4.24 -33.35 -34.52
CA ASP A 387 4.26 -32.57 -35.78
C ASP A 387 4.47 -33.43 -37.04
N GLY A 388 5.07 -34.61 -36.93
CA GLY A 388 5.30 -35.51 -38.07
C GLY A 388 4.10 -36.39 -38.40
N VAL A 389 3.31 -36.75 -37.37
CA VAL A 389 2.12 -37.59 -37.48
C VAL A 389 0.86 -36.75 -37.69
N PHE A 390 0.82 -35.57 -37.06
CA PHE A 390 -0.23 -34.57 -37.15
C PHE A 390 0.40 -33.22 -37.48
N PRO A 391 0.77 -32.96 -38.76
CA PRO A 391 1.35 -31.69 -39.15
C PRO A 391 0.41 -30.53 -38.79
N PRO A 392 0.95 -29.34 -38.45
CA PRO A 392 0.14 -28.18 -38.12
C PRO A 392 -0.91 -27.94 -39.18
N GLU A 393 -2.17 -27.82 -38.76
CA GLU A 393 -3.28 -27.58 -39.69
C GLU A 393 -3.05 -26.27 -40.44
N LYS A 394 -3.01 -26.35 -41.78
CA LYS A 394 -2.87 -25.17 -42.65
C LYS A 394 -4.21 -24.47 -42.89
N GLU A 395 -5.32 -25.18 -42.69
CA GLU A 395 -6.69 -24.70 -42.83
C GLU A 395 -7.61 -25.42 -41.84
N ILE A 396 -8.52 -24.69 -41.19
CA ILE A 396 -9.48 -25.26 -40.23
C ILE A 396 -10.74 -25.72 -40.99
N LYS A 397 -11.06 -27.02 -40.90
CA LYS A 397 -12.25 -27.63 -41.52
C LYS A 397 -13.16 -28.23 -40.45
N LEU A 398 -14.14 -27.45 -40.00
CA LEU A 398 -14.99 -27.78 -38.84
C LEU A 398 -15.84 -29.05 -39.02
N ASP A 399 -16.16 -29.44 -40.25
CA ASP A 399 -16.99 -30.62 -40.54
C ASP A 399 -16.17 -31.90 -40.85
N ALA A 400 -14.83 -31.81 -40.82
CA ALA A 400 -13.96 -32.92 -41.16
C ALA A 400 -13.94 -34.00 -40.06
N LYS A 401 -13.75 -35.26 -40.49
CA LYS A 401 -13.58 -36.43 -39.62
C LYS A 401 -12.17 -36.99 -39.74
N TYR A 402 -11.54 -37.25 -38.61
CA TYR A 402 -10.14 -37.65 -38.50
C TYR A 402 -10.04 -39.05 -37.89
N PRO A 403 -9.16 -39.92 -38.41
CA PRO A 403 -9.01 -41.28 -37.87
C PRO A 403 -8.42 -41.26 -36.45
N THR A 404 -8.84 -42.21 -35.61
CA THR A 404 -8.27 -42.44 -34.26
C THR A 404 -7.58 -43.82 -34.17
N ARG A 405 -6.94 -44.14 -33.03
CA ARG A 405 -6.27 -45.43 -32.81
C ARG A 405 -7.23 -46.62 -32.76
N ALA A 406 -8.50 -46.41 -32.38
CA ALA A 406 -9.48 -47.49 -32.38
C ALA A 406 -9.97 -47.74 -33.82
N PRO A 407 -9.88 -48.98 -34.34
CA PRO A 407 -10.32 -49.29 -35.67
C PRO A 407 -11.81 -48.92 -35.82
N ASN A 408 -12.12 -48.18 -36.88
CA ASN A 408 -13.46 -47.65 -37.21
C ASN A 408 -13.98 -46.52 -36.30
N VAL A 409 -13.13 -45.88 -35.50
CA VAL A 409 -13.52 -44.70 -34.70
C VAL A 409 -12.90 -43.44 -35.30
N GLN A 410 -13.74 -42.43 -35.56
CA GLN A 410 -13.33 -41.13 -36.09
C GLN A 410 -13.59 -40.03 -35.06
N ALA A 411 -12.66 -39.07 -34.97
CA ALA A 411 -12.82 -37.83 -34.22
C ALA A 411 -13.35 -36.72 -35.14
N ALA A 412 -14.17 -35.84 -34.61
CA ALA A 412 -14.67 -34.65 -35.30
C ALA A 412 -14.58 -33.45 -34.35
N TRP A 413 -14.60 -32.24 -34.89
CA TRP A 413 -14.65 -31.04 -34.06
C TRP A 413 -15.90 -31.06 -33.19
N GLN A 414 -15.72 -30.74 -31.92
CA GLN A 414 -16.82 -30.49 -31.00
C GLN A 414 -16.71 -29.09 -30.44
N GLN A 415 -17.84 -28.40 -30.47
CA GLN A 415 -18.00 -27.10 -29.83
C GLN A 415 -18.15 -27.33 -28.32
N LYS A 416 -17.17 -26.90 -27.53
CA LYS A 416 -17.26 -27.04 -26.07
C LYS A 416 -17.93 -25.80 -25.48
N LYS A 417 -18.94 -25.98 -24.63
CA LYS A 417 -19.43 -24.93 -23.73
C LYS A 417 -18.56 -24.97 -22.46
N ASP A 418 -17.60 -24.07 -22.39
CA ASP A 418 -16.85 -23.69 -21.19
C ASP A 418 -15.82 -24.68 -20.61
N TRP A 419 -14.84 -24.11 -19.90
CA TRP A 419 -13.62 -24.76 -19.39
C TRP A 419 -13.72 -25.16 -17.91
N ALA A 420 -14.93 -25.29 -17.37
CA ALA A 420 -15.16 -25.37 -15.93
C ALA A 420 -16.04 -26.55 -15.48
N ASP A 421 -15.80 -27.75 -16.02
CA ASP A 421 -16.18 -29.03 -15.42
C ASP A 421 -15.01 -30.02 -15.50
#